data_AF-A0AAN5YUD8-F1
#
_entry.id   AF-A0AAN5YUD8-F1
#
_cell.length_a   1.000
_cell.length_b   1.000
_cell.length_c   1.000
_cell.angle_alpha   90.00
_cell.angle_beta   90.00
_cell.angle_gamma   90.00
#
_symmetry.space_group_name_H-M   'P 1'
#
loop_
_entity.id
_entity.type
_entity.pdbx_description
1 polymer ?
#
loop_
_entity_poly.entity_id
_entity_poly.type
_entity_poly.pdbx_seq_one_letter_code
_entity_poly.pdbx_strand_id
1 'polypeptide(L)'
;MTELRRDNTATFHFVEGDVDSVPGPGIAGFYDGPYYSYYNFPRSFSDPDGSEEESLLEAYNLLYDIIDEDGPFDGILGFSHGGTLASGFLIHHAKTYPHEPPLFRCAIFINSLPPFRMNPDENPEIDPDLDGHIKIPTVSIAGAKDPLFEYSLALHRLCDPSKSTWIVHSKAHDIPNDKKNVALMAAGIRKLAIEALAIW
;
A
#
# COMPACT_ATOMS: atom_id res chain seq x y z
N MET A 1 13.57 -5.55 -6.07
CA MET A 1 13.66 -6.68 -5.10
C MET A 1 15.05 -7.30 -5.05
N THR A 2 15.68 -7.66 -6.17
CA THR A 2 17.02 -8.29 -6.19
C THR A 2 18.08 -7.52 -5.39
N GLU A 3 18.10 -6.20 -5.48
CA GLU A 3 19.03 -5.34 -4.73
C GLU A 3 18.91 -5.49 -3.21
N LEU A 4 17.68 -5.61 -2.69
CA LEU A 4 17.41 -5.74 -1.24
C LEU A 4 17.60 -7.18 -0.74
N ARG A 5 17.41 -8.18 -1.61
CA ARG A 5 17.72 -9.58 -1.30
C ARG A 5 19.22 -9.83 -1.28
N ARG A 6 19.98 -9.17 -2.16
CA ARG A 6 21.42 -9.37 -2.33
C ARG A 6 22.22 -9.05 -1.06
N ASP A 7 21.78 -8.06 -0.29
CA ASP A 7 22.42 -7.63 0.95
C ASP A 7 21.62 -8.03 2.20
N ASN A 8 20.64 -8.93 2.06
CA ASN A 8 19.76 -9.39 3.13
C ASN A 8 18.99 -8.28 3.85
N THR A 9 18.73 -7.15 3.19
CA THR A 9 17.87 -6.09 3.75
C THR A 9 16.43 -6.56 3.89
N ALA A 10 15.91 -7.30 2.91
CA ALA A 10 14.52 -7.75 2.92
C ALA A 10 14.28 -9.04 2.13
N THR A 11 13.41 -9.88 2.67
CA THR A 11 12.68 -10.95 1.95
C THR A 11 11.26 -10.49 1.68
N PHE A 12 10.59 -11.10 0.69
CA PHE A 12 9.24 -10.71 0.28
C PHE A 12 8.36 -11.95 0.27
N HIS A 13 7.22 -11.85 0.95
CA HIS A 13 6.08 -12.74 0.83
C HIS A 13 5.03 -12.03 -0.03
N PHE A 14 4.53 -12.68 -1.08
CA PHE A 14 3.57 -12.08 -2.00
C PHE A 14 2.19 -12.66 -1.74
N VAL A 15 1.22 -11.77 -1.63
CA VAL A 15 -0.19 -12.10 -1.46
C VAL A 15 -0.89 -11.81 -2.78
N GLU A 16 -1.74 -12.73 -3.22
CA GLU A 16 -2.57 -12.57 -4.41
C GLU A 16 -3.99 -12.21 -3.98
N GLY A 17 -4.63 -11.32 -4.75
CA GLY A 17 -6.07 -11.10 -4.63
C GLY A 17 -6.83 -12.17 -5.40
N ASP A 18 -8.05 -12.47 -4.97
CA ASP A 18 -8.89 -13.55 -5.51
C ASP A 18 -10.26 -13.05 -6.01
N VAL A 19 -10.52 -11.74 -5.94
CA VAL A 19 -11.75 -11.13 -6.45
C VAL A 19 -11.66 -10.92 -7.95
N ASP A 20 -12.60 -11.48 -8.72
CA ASP A 20 -12.66 -11.31 -10.18
C ASP A 20 -12.72 -9.83 -10.55
N SER A 21 -11.91 -9.44 -11.54
CA SER A 21 -11.80 -8.04 -11.95
C SER A 21 -11.57 -7.85 -13.45
N VAL A 22 -11.75 -6.62 -13.91
CA VAL A 22 -11.27 -6.16 -15.22
C VAL A 22 -9.79 -5.82 -15.14
N PRO A 23 -9.02 -5.86 -16.24
CA PRO A 23 -7.62 -5.47 -16.19
C PRO A 23 -7.47 -4.04 -15.70
N GLY A 24 -6.51 -3.82 -14.79
CA GLY A 24 -6.16 -2.48 -14.34
C GLY A 24 -5.68 -1.57 -15.49
N PRO A 25 -5.68 -0.23 -15.29
CA PRO A 25 -5.19 0.70 -16.28
C PRO A 25 -3.78 0.36 -16.78
N GLY A 26 -3.61 0.24 -18.10
CA GLY A 26 -2.32 -0.10 -18.72
C GLY A 26 -1.97 -1.60 -18.74
N ILE A 27 -2.84 -2.49 -18.21
CA ILE A 27 -2.64 -3.95 -18.26
C ILE A 27 -3.35 -4.58 -19.46
N ALA A 28 -4.52 -4.04 -19.84
CA ALA A 28 -5.32 -4.57 -20.94
C ALA A 28 -4.51 -4.69 -22.23
N GLY A 29 -4.51 -5.88 -22.84
CA GLY A 29 -3.81 -6.17 -24.11
C GLY A 29 -2.34 -6.59 -23.97
N PHE A 30 -1.76 -6.58 -22.76
CA PHE A 30 -0.41 -7.13 -22.51
C PHE A 30 -0.42 -8.55 -21.92
N TYR A 31 -1.44 -8.86 -21.13
CA TYR A 31 -1.63 -10.16 -20.51
C TYR A 31 -3.04 -10.66 -20.79
N ASP A 32 -3.19 -11.95 -21.05
CA ASP A 32 -4.49 -12.58 -21.13
C ASP A 32 -5.05 -12.78 -19.72
N GLY A 33 -6.38 -12.60 -19.55
CA GLY A 33 -7.05 -12.86 -18.29
C GLY A 33 -7.11 -14.36 -17.93
N PRO A 34 -7.71 -14.74 -16.79
CA PRO A 34 -8.49 -13.88 -15.87
C PRO A 34 -7.64 -12.86 -15.10
N TYR A 35 -8.28 -11.81 -14.59
CA TYR A 35 -7.64 -10.80 -13.75
C TYR A 35 -8.30 -10.78 -12.37
N TYR A 36 -7.49 -10.54 -11.35
CA TYR A 36 -7.93 -10.51 -9.97
C TYR A 36 -7.50 -9.23 -9.25
N SER A 37 -8.30 -8.81 -8.28
CA SER A 37 -8.04 -7.72 -7.36
C SER A 37 -8.19 -8.20 -5.91
N TYR A 38 -7.68 -7.42 -4.95
CA TYR A 38 -7.80 -7.79 -3.52
C TYR A 38 -9.21 -7.61 -2.97
N TYR A 39 -9.93 -6.60 -3.47
CA TYR A 39 -11.33 -6.34 -3.18
C TYR A 39 -11.96 -5.65 -4.40
N ASN A 40 -13.28 -5.44 -4.37
CA ASN A 40 -14.01 -4.66 -5.37
C ASN A 40 -13.46 -3.22 -5.44
N PHE A 41 -12.62 -2.93 -6.43
CA PHE A 41 -11.84 -1.69 -6.51
C PHE A 41 -12.10 -0.92 -7.82
N PRO A 42 -12.29 0.41 -7.77
CA PRO A 42 -12.42 1.24 -6.57
C PRO A 42 -13.79 1.06 -5.89
N ARG A 43 -13.88 1.43 -4.60
CA ARG A 43 -15.19 1.58 -3.94
C ARG A 43 -15.92 2.78 -4.51
N SER A 44 -17.24 2.68 -4.64
CA SER A 44 -18.15 3.74 -5.05
C SER A 44 -18.75 4.47 -3.83
N PHE A 45 -19.48 5.55 -4.08
CA PHE A 45 -20.26 6.22 -3.03
C PHE A 45 -21.60 5.52 -2.73
N SER A 46 -22.01 4.60 -3.60
CA SER A 46 -23.32 3.95 -3.54
C SER A 46 -23.12 2.44 -3.44
N ASP A 47 -23.12 1.94 -2.21
CA ASP A 47 -23.04 0.51 -1.90
C ASP A 47 -24.35 0.05 -1.22
N PRO A 48 -25.45 -0.13 -1.98
CA PRO A 48 -26.78 -0.34 -1.42
C PRO A 48 -26.96 -1.71 -0.77
N ASP A 49 -26.17 -2.71 -1.18
CA ASP A 49 -26.19 -4.06 -0.64
C ASP A 49 -25.01 -4.34 0.31
N GLY A 50 -24.05 -3.42 0.42
CA GLY A 50 -22.90 -3.54 1.32
C GLY A 50 -21.79 -4.45 0.76
N SER A 51 -21.89 -4.87 -0.51
CA SER A 51 -21.00 -5.85 -1.11
C SER A 51 -19.57 -5.32 -1.33
N GLU A 52 -19.41 -4.02 -1.54
CA GLU A 52 -18.08 -3.40 -1.68
C GLU A 52 -17.38 -3.31 -0.31
N GLU A 53 -18.13 -2.94 0.74
CA GLU A 53 -17.61 -2.94 2.11
C GLU A 53 -17.28 -4.36 2.58
N GLU A 54 -18.16 -5.34 2.32
CA GLU A 54 -17.92 -6.75 2.64
C GLU A 54 -16.64 -7.26 1.98
N SER A 55 -16.47 -7.03 0.67
CA SER A 55 -15.27 -7.42 -0.06
C SER A 55 -13.99 -6.78 0.48
N LEU A 56 -14.04 -5.52 0.96
CA LEU A 56 -12.89 -4.87 1.61
C LEU A 56 -12.57 -5.52 2.97
N LEU A 57 -13.58 -5.84 3.77
CA LEU A 57 -13.38 -6.50 5.05
C LEU A 57 -12.84 -7.92 4.88
N GLU A 58 -13.27 -8.64 3.84
CA GLU A 58 -12.70 -9.93 3.45
C GLU A 58 -11.21 -9.81 3.10
N ALA A 59 -10.81 -8.78 2.35
CA ALA A 59 -9.41 -8.52 2.06
C ALA A 59 -8.58 -8.23 3.34
N TYR A 60 -9.16 -7.56 4.33
CA TYR A 60 -8.51 -7.37 5.63
C TYR A 60 -8.42 -8.68 6.43
N ASN A 61 -9.46 -9.50 6.42
CA ASN A 61 -9.45 -10.81 7.07
C ASN A 61 -8.37 -11.71 6.45
N LEU A 62 -8.24 -11.72 5.12
CA LEU A 62 -7.16 -12.43 4.44
C LEU A 62 -5.77 -11.98 4.94
N LEU A 63 -5.56 -10.67 5.12
CA LEU A 63 -4.30 -10.17 5.67
C LEU A 63 -4.07 -10.60 7.12
N TYR A 64 -5.12 -10.63 7.95
CA TYR A 64 -5.03 -11.18 9.31
C TYR A 64 -4.65 -12.67 9.31
N ASP A 65 -5.31 -13.48 8.48
CA ASP A 65 -5.07 -14.92 8.38
C ASP A 65 -3.62 -15.19 7.93
N ILE A 66 -3.12 -14.46 6.93
CA ILE A 66 -1.73 -14.58 6.47
C ILE A 66 -0.73 -14.19 7.57
N ILE A 67 -1.02 -13.15 8.36
CA ILE A 67 -0.18 -12.75 9.48
C ILE A 67 -0.13 -13.84 10.56
N ASP A 68 -1.25 -14.51 10.83
CA ASP A 68 -1.35 -15.59 11.81
C ASP A 68 -0.63 -16.87 11.33
N GLU A 69 -0.79 -17.22 10.05
CA GLU A 69 -0.25 -18.47 9.48
C GLU A 69 1.23 -18.38 9.12
N ASP A 70 1.65 -17.30 8.45
CA ASP A 70 2.98 -17.16 7.83
C ASP A 70 3.86 -16.11 8.50
N GLY A 71 3.31 -15.36 9.46
CA GLY A 71 4.03 -14.33 10.20
C GLY A 71 5.00 -14.87 11.27
N PRO A 72 5.60 -13.98 12.08
CA PRO A 72 5.43 -12.53 12.04
C PRO A 72 6.15 -11.87 10.84
N PHE A 73 5.58 -10.78 10.32
CA PHE A 73 6.19 -9.95 9.29
C PHE A 73 6.70 -8.63 9.89
N ASP A 74 7.92 -8.20 9.52
CA ASP A 74 8.45 -6.89 9.96
C ASP A 74 7.71 -5.71 9.33
N GLY A 75 7.13 -5.87 8.14
CA GLY A 75 6.53 -4.77 7.41
C GLY A 75 5.55 -5.17 6.32
N ILE A 76 4.71 -4.22 5.92
CA ILE A 76 3.78 -4.34 4.79
C ILE A 76 4.20 -3.42 3.65
N LEU A 77 4.12 -3.91 2.41
CA LEU A 77 4.46 -3.14 1.20
C LEU A 77 3.34 -3.25 0.19
N GLY A 78 2.93 -2.12 -0.39
CA GLY A 78 1.94 -2.09 -1.45
C GLY A 78 2.26 -1.10 -2.56
N PHE A 79 1.88 -1.46 -3.78
CA PHE A 79 1.92 -0.61 -4.97
C PHE A 79 0.50 -0.27 -5.42
N SER A 80 0.23 1.00 -5.74
CA SER A 80 -1.07 1.46 -6.22
C SER A 80 -2.20 0.93 -5.32
N HIS A 81 -3.16 0.18 -5.87
CA HIS A 81 -4.23 -0.52 -5.15
C HIS A 81 -3.73 -1.29 -3.92
N GLY A 82 -2.64 -2.05 -4.02
CA GLY A 82 -2.10 -2.81 -2.88
C GLY A 82 -1.60 -1.92 -1.74
N GLY A 83 -1.12 -0.71 -2.02
CA GLY A 83 -0.75 0.24 -0.96
C GLY A 83 -1.95 1.02 -0.41
N THR A 84 -3.00 1.21 -1.20
CA THR A 84 -4.30 1.66 -0.70
C THR A 84 -4.90 0.65 0.27
N LEU A 85 -4.87 -0.65 -0.08
CA LEU A 85 -5.24 -1.74 0.83
C LEU A 85 -4.37 -1.74 2.09
N ALA A 86 -3.04 -1.70 1.95
CA ALA A 86 -2.13 -1.75 3.09
C ALA A 86 -2.34 -0.57 4.06
N SER A 87 -2.50 0.65 3.54
CA SER A 87 -2.77 1.82 4.38
C SER A 87 -4.15 1.76 5.04
N GLY A 88 -5.18 1.33 4.30
CA GLY A 88 -6.51 1.07 4.84
C GLY A 88 -6.50 0.03 5.96
N PHE A 89 -5.78 -1.07 5.77
CA PHE A 89 -5.64 -2.14 6.76
C PHE A 89 -4.98 -1.66 8.06
N LEU A 90 -3.88 -0.91 7.95
CA LEU A 90 -3.20 -0.30 9.10
C LEU A 90 -4.13 0.65 9.86
N ILE A 91 -4.88 1.49 9.14
CA ILE A 91 -5.83 2.44 9.74
C ILE A 91 -6.99 1.69 10.40
N HIS A 92 -7.56 0.70 9.72
CA HIS A 92 -8.63 -0.15 10.23
C HIS A 92 -8.20 -0.84 11.53
N HIS A 93 -7.06 -1.53 11.53
CA HIS A 93 -6.55 -2.20 12.72
C HIS A 93 -6.33 -1.22 13.89
N ALA A 94 -5.71 -0.07 13.65
CA ALA A 94 -5.48 0.93 14.69
C ALA A 94 -6.77 1.54 15.25
N LYS A 95 -7.86 1.58 14.47
CA LYS A 95 -9.19 2.00 14.93
C LYS A 95 -9.90 0.91 15.72
N THR A 96 -9.83 -0.33 15.25
CA THR A 96 -10.50 -1.49 15.86
C THR A 96 -9.83 -1.91 17.17
N TYR A 97 -8.50 -1.85 17.24
CA TYR A 97 -7.69 -2.30 18.38
C TYR A 97 -6.76 -1.18 18.88
N PRO A 98 -7.29 -0.07 19.42
CA PRO A 98 -6.49 1.14 19.73
C PRO A 98 -5.49 0.97 20.88
N HIS A 99 -5.58 -0.13 21.62
CA HIS A 99 -4.69 -0.46 22.74
C HIS A 99 -3.71 -1.59 22.42
N GLU A 100 -3.84 -2.21 21.26
CA GLU A 100 -2.92 -3.24 20.80
C GLU A 100 -1.68 -2.63 20.16
N PRO A 101 -0.53 -3.32 20.21
CA PRO A 101 0.63 -2.89 19.45
C PRO A 101 0.35 -2.95 17.94
N PRO A 102 1.08 -2.17 17.12
CA PRO A 102 0.99 -2.29 15.67
C PRO A 102 1.34 -3.70 15.17
N LEU A 103 0.59 -4.19 14.17
CA LEU A 103 0.83 -5.48 13.50
C LEU A 103 2.22 -5.57 12.85
N PHE A 104 2.74 -4.44 12.37
CA PHE A 104 3.99 -4.35 11.64
C PHE A 104 4.91 -3.32 12.26
N ARG A 105 6.22 -3.46 12.02
CA ARG A 105 7.24 -2.50 12.46
C ARG A 105 7.43 -1.36 11.47
N CYS A 106 7.08 -1.55 10.20
CA CYS A 106 7.14 -0.51 9.18
C CYS A 106 6.18 -0.75 8.01
N ALA A 107 5.98 0.27 7.17
CA ALA A 107 5.23 0.14 5.92
C ALA A 107 5.87 0.88 4.73
N ILE A 108 5.62 0.38 3.52
CA ILE A 108 6.12 0.97 2.28
C ILE A 108 4.96 1.15 1.30
N PHE A 109 4.75 2.37 0.82
CA PHE A 109 3.70 2.70 -0.14
C PHE A 109 4.33 3.22 -1.44
N ILE A 110 3.99 2.60 -2.58
CA ILE A 110 4.56 2.96 -3.89
C ILE A 110 3.43 3.39 -4.83
N ASN A 111 3.41 4.66 -5.25
CA ASN A 111 2.39 5.22 -6.14
C ASN A 111 0.95 4.93 -5.67
N SER A 112 0.73 4.96 -4.36
CA SER A 112 -0.54 4.59 -3.74
C SER A 112 -1.32 5.80 -3.26
N LEU A 113 -2.61 5.60 -3.06
CA LEU A 113 -3.55 6.59 -2.54
C LEU A 113 -3.99 6.17 -1.13
N PRO A 114 -4.43 7.09 -0.26
CA PRO A 114 -5.20 6.71 0.92
C PRO A 114 -6.47 5.94 0.54
N PRO A 115 -7.15 5.27 1.50
CA PRO A 115 -8.52 4.82 1.29
C PRO A 115 -9.39 5.93 0.68
N PHE A 116 -10.12 5.58 -0.38
CA PHE A 116 -10.89 6.53 -1.17
C PHE A 116 -12.15 5.87 -1.76
N ARG A 117 -13.07 6.73 -2.21
CA ARG A 117 -14.21 6.36 -3.05
C ARG A 117 -14.16 7.11 -4.37
N MET A 118 -14.70 6.50 -5.42
CA MET A 118 -14.67 7.05 -6.76
C MET A 118 -15.83 6.47 -7.59
N ASN A 119 -16.65 7.34 -8.16
CA ASN A 119 -17.59 6.93 -9.22
C ASN A 119 -16.86 6.78 -10.56
N PRO A 120 -17.44 6.05 -11.53
CA PRO A 120 -16.90 6.00 -12.88
C PRO A 120 -16.65 7.41 -13.45
N ASP A 121 -15.49 7.60 -14.07
CA ASP A 121 -15.06 8.84 -14.73
C ASP A 121 -14.85 10.07 -13.82
N GLU A 122 -14.88 9.92 -12.50
CA GLU A 122 -14.62 11.00 -11.53
C GLU A 122 -13.21 10.94 -10.94
N ASN A 123 -12.83 11.95 -10.16
CA ASN A 123 -11.58 11.90 -9.40
C ASN A 123 -11.78 11.15 -8.07
N PRO A 124 -10.75 10.45 -7.56
CA PRO A 124 -10.78 9.87 -6.22
C PRO A 124 -11.10 10.91 -5.14
N GLU A 125 -12.06 10.60 -4.27
CA GLU A 125 -12.34 11.32 -3.04
C GLU A 125 -11.81 10.52 -1.85
N ILE A 126 -10.86 11.10 -1.13
CA ILE A 126 -10.22 10.47 0.03
C ILE A 126 -11.26 10.33 1.15
N ASP A 127 -11.31 9.15 1.77
CA ASP A 127 -12.21 8.91 2.90
C ASP A 127 -11.89 9.84 4.08
N PRO A 128 -12.91 10.25 4.87
CA PRO A 128 -12.68 11.06 6.05
C PRO A 128 -12.02 10.26 7.19
N ASP A 129 -11.56 10.97 8.22
CA ASP A 129 -11.09 10.41 9.49
C ASP A 129 -9.91 9.43 9.38
N LEU A 130 -8.95 9.69 8.48
CA LEU A 130 -7.78 8.82 8.26
C LEU A 130 -6.54 9.23 9.08
N ASP A 131 -6.51 10.46 9.61
CA ASP A 131 -5.36 11.04 10.28
C ASP A 131 -4.99 10.36 11.60
N GLY A 132 -3.69 10.32 11.91
CA GLY A 132 -3.19 9.94 13.23
C GLY A 132 -3.18 8.44 13.54
N HIS A 133 -3.48 7.59 12.55
CA HIS A 133 -3.53 6.13 12.73
C HIS A 133 -2.24 5.41 12.29
N ILE A 134 -1.51 5.90 11.28
CA ILE A 134 -0.26 5.29 10.79
C ILE A 134 0.95 5.85 11.57
N LYS A 135 1.27 5.23 12.71
CA LYS A 135 2.33 5.68 13.65
C LYS A 135 3.67 4.93 13.55
N ILE A 136 3.72 3.92 12.68
CA ILE A 136 4.93 3.13 12.41
C ILE A 136 5.84 3.87 11.43
N PRO A 137 7.16 3.59 11.41
CA PRO A 137 8.04 4.06 10.36
C PRO A 137 7.51 3.74 8.96
N THR A 138 7.64 4.70 8.04
CA THR A 138 7.16 4.54 6.67
C THR A 138 8.11 5.09 5.61
N VAL A 139 8.05 4.48 4.42
CA VAL A 139 8.60 5.05 3.19
C VAL A 139 7.48 5.16 2.17
N SER A 140 7.22 6.38 1.73
CA SER A 140 6.31 6.68 0.62
C SER A 140 7.14 7.01 -0.62
N ILE A 141 6.90 6.30 -1.72
CA ILE A 141 7.61 6.42 -2.99
C ILE A 141 6.60 6.84 -4.06
N ALA A 142 6.86 7.93 -4.77
CA ALA A 142 5.97 8.44 -5.81
C ALA A 142 6.69 8.72 -7.14
N GLY A 143 6.00 8.50 -8.24
CA GLY A 143 6.47 8.83 -9.58
C GLY A 143 6.25 10.30 -9.90
N ALA A 144 7.32 11.04 -10.22
CA ALA A 144 7.25 12.47 -10.56
C ALA A 144 6.31 12.81 -11.74
N LYS A 145 5.95 11.82 -12.55
CA LYS A 145 5.05 11.96 -13.70
C LYS A 145 3.74 11.19 -13.52
N ASP A 146 3.49 10.70 -12.31
CA ASP A 146 2.27 9.96 -11.99
C ASP A 146 1.09 10.95 -11.99
N PRO A 147 0.02 10.72 -12.77
CA PRO A 147 -1.18 11.56 -12.70
C PRO A 147 -1.81 11.59 -11.30
N LEU A 148 -1.51 10.59 -10.46
CA LEU A 148 -2.00 10.46 -9.09
C LEU A 148 -0.98 10.93 -8.03
N PHE A 149 0.07 11.64 -8.42
CA PHE A 149 1.16 12.07 -7.53
C PHE A 149 0.66 12.80 -6.27
N GLU A 150 -0.32 13.69 -6.40
CA GLU A 150 -0.90 14.44 -5.28
C GLU A 150 -1.57 13.50 -4.25
N TYR A 151 -2.11 12.37 -4.68
CA TYR A 151 -2.69 11.39 -3.77
C TYR A 151 -1.62 10.56 -3.05
N SER A 152 -0.49 10.25 -3.70
CA SER A 152 0.66 9.67 -2.99
C SER A 152 1.21 10.62 -1.93
N LEU A 153 1.22 11.93 -2.22
CA LEU A 153 1.57 12.93 -1.23
C LEU A 153 0.52 13.02 -0.10
N ALA A 154 -0.77 12.88 -0.42
CA ALA A 154 -1.83 12.82 0.60
C ALA A 154 -1.65 11.61 1.52
N LEU A 155 -1.35 10.42 1.00
CA LEU A 155 -1.05 9.24 1.81
C LEU A 155 0.18 9.44 2.69
N HIS A 156 1.24 10.03 2.15
CA HIS A 156 2.42 10.36 2.94
C HIS A 156 2.11 11.28 4.11
N ARG A 157 1.20 12.25 3.94
CA ARG A 157 0.78 13.18 5.00
C ARG A 157 0.00 12.51 6.14
N LEU A 158 -0.61 11.34 5.92
CA LEU A 158 -1.27 10.56 6.97
C LEU A 158 -0.27 9.82 7.89
N CYS A 159 0.98 9.68 7.46
CA CYS A 159 2.01 8.99 8.21
C CYS A 159 2.65 9.91 9.27
N ASP A 160 3.19 9.32 10.35
CA ASP A 160 3.93 10.08 11.38
C ASP A 160 5.09 10.88 10.75
N PRO A 161 5.07 12.23 10.80
CA PRO A 161 6.09 13.06 10.15
C PRO A 161 7.48 12.90 10.78
N SER A 162 7.59 12.38 12.00
CA SER A 162 8.88 12.13 12.65
C SER A 162 9.55 10.84 12.21
N LYS A 163 8.81 9.94 11.53
CA LYS A 163 9.27 8.59 11.14
C LYS A 163 8.95 8.23 9.69
N SER A 164 8.52 9.20 8.88
CA SER A 164 8.17 8.97 7.48
C SER A 164 9.22 9.56 6.54
N THR A 165 9.49 8.84 5.45
CA THR A 165 10.43 9.28 4.40
C THR A 165 9.68 9.38 3.07
N TRP A 166 9.83 10.52 2.39
CA TRP A 166 9.29 10.78 1.06
C TRP A 166 10.36 10.61 -0.02
N ILE A 167 10.06 9.82 -1.05
CA ILE A 167 10.96 9.56 -2.18
C ILE A 167 10.22 9.80 -3.47
N VAL A 168 10.88 10.49 -4.41
CA VAL A 168 10.33 10.73 -5.75
C VAL A 168 11.25 10.12 -6.80
N HIS A 169 10.70 9.23 -7.63
CA HIS A 169 11.39 8.66 -8.79
C HIS A 169 10.96 9.34 -10.10
N SER A 170 11.72 9.17 -11.17
CA SER A 170 11.51 9.94 -12.43
C SER A 170 10.42 9.39 -13.37
N LYS A 171 9.69 8.34 -12.98
CA LYS A 171 8.70 7.64 -13.81
C LYS A 171 7.28 8.13 -13.52
N ALA A 172 6.31 7.59 -14.24
CA ALA A 172 4.89 7.79 -14.00
C ALA A 172 4.38 6.77 -12.97
N HIS A 173 3.15 6.29 -13.12
CA HIS A 173 2.53 5.27 -12.29
C HIS A 173 3.11 3.87 -12.55
N ASP A 174 4.36 3.66 -12.14
CA ASP A 174 5.15 2.45 -12.45
C ASP A 174 6.19 2.16 -11.36
N ILE A 175 6.60 0.91 -11.23
CA ILE A 175 7.71 0.49 -10.37
C ILE A 175 9.01 0.53 -11.20
N PRO A 176 9.93 1.46 -10.95
CA PRO A 176 11.13 1.60 -11.77
C PRO A 176 12.03 0.36 -11.73
N ASN A 177 12.54 -0.03 -12.89
CA ASN A 177 13.58 -1.07 -13.04
C ASN A 177 14.96 -0.50 -13.43
N ASP A 178 15.07 0.82 -13.64
CA ASP A 178 16.33 1.45 -13.97
C ASP A 178 17.22 1.64 -12.74
N LYS A 179 18.54 1.49 -12.94
CA LYS A 179 19.53 1.48 -11.87
C LYS A 179 19.43 2.70 -10.94
N LYS A 180 19.15 3.89 -11.49
CA LYS A 180 19.14 5.14 -10.72
C LYS A 180 17.96 5.16 -9.75
N ASN A 181 16.75 4.92 -10.25
CA ASN A 181 15.56 4.93 -9.41
C ASN A 181 15.56 3.75 -8.42
N VAL A 182 16.01 2.56 -8.85
CA VAL A 182 16.14 1.40 -7.96
C VAL A 182 17.11 1.68 -6.81
N ALA A 183 18.28 2.27 -7.09
CA ALA A 183 19.24 2.61 -6.04
C ALA A 183 18.67 3.63 -5.04
N LEU A 184 17.94 4.63 -5.52
CA LEU A 184 17.26 5.62 -4.69
C LEU A 184 16.23 4.98 -3.75
N MET A 185 15.33 4.16 -4.31
CA MET A 185 14.30 3.46 -3.53
C MET A 185 14.93 2.50 -2.52
N ALA A 186 15.95 1.73 -2.94
CA ALA A 186 16.62 0.78 -2.06
C ALA A 186 17.36 1.46 -0.91
N ALA A 187 17.95 2.64 -1.12
CA ALA A 187 18.57 3.43 -0.05
C ALA A 187 17.53 3.85 1.01
N GLY A 188 16.35 4.28 0.58
CA GLY A 188 15.23 4.60 1.47
C GLY A 188 14.75 3.41 2.29
N ILE A 189 14.56 2.26 1.62
CA ILE A 189 14.11 1.03 2.28
C ILE A 189 15.16 0.51 3.27
N ARG A 190 16.46 0.62 2.97
CA ARG A 190 17.52 0.28 3.93
C ARG A 190 17.50 1.18 5.16
N LYS A 191 17.29 2.48 4.99
CA LYS A 191 17.13 3.42 6.11
C LYS A 191 15.93 3.02 6.97
N LEU A 192 14.81 2.72 6.34
CA LEU A 192 13.60 2.25 7.02
C LEU A 192 13.85 0.96 7.81
N ALA A 193 14.56 -0.01 7.24
CA ALA A 193 14.89 -1.25 7.92
C ALA A 193 15.68 -1.02 9.21
N ILE A 194 16.64 -0.08 9.20
CA ILE A 194 17.39 0.30 10.41
C ILE A 194 16.48 0.95 11.45
N GLU A 195 15.57 1.84 11.03
CA GLU A 195 14.63 2.51 11.92
C GLU A 195 13.62 1.53 12.54
N ALA A 196 13.09 0.58 11.75
CA ALA A 196 12.18 -0.46 12.21
C ALA A 196 12.82 -1.38 13.27
N LEU A 197 14.13 -1.63 13.13
CA LEU A 197 14.92 -2.42 14.09
C LEU A 197 15.11 -1.72 15.45
N ALA A 198 15.03 -0.38 15.50
CA ALA A 198 15.30 0.39 16.71
C ALA A 198 14.08 0.58 17.64
N ILE A 199 12.88 0.18 17.21
CA ILE A 199 11.61 0.49 17.89
C ILE A 199 11.08 -0.68 18.75
N TRP A 200 11.76 -1.83 18.75
CA TRP A 200 11.36 -3.03 19.49
C TRP A 200 12.51 -3.65 20.26
#